data_AF-A0A2N5CP32-F1
#
_entry.id   AF-A0A2N5CP32-F1
#
_cell.length_a   1.000
_cell.length_b   1.000
_cell.length_c   1.000
_cell.angle_alpha   90.00
_cell.angle_beta   90.00
_cell.angle_gamma   90.00
#
_symmetry.space_group_name_H-M   'P 1'
#
loop_
_entity.id
_entity.type
_entity.pdbx_description
1 polymer ?
#
loop_
_entity_poly.entity_id
_entity_poly.type
_entity_poly.pdbx_seq_one_letter_code
_entity_poly.pdbx_strand_id
1 'polypeptide(L)'
;MLFDPPVHPLAYAPSIEEPEKDEAETTQGLIEQMRKIAEITYEDGGHALRGVHAKTHGIVRGQLVVPQGLPSVLAQGLFAEAGSHDVVMRFSTAPGDILDDSVSTPRGLAIKVFGAQGPRLPGSEGASTQDFVLVNGKAFSTPKAKMFLANVKLLAATTDKAEGLKKVLSAALRGAETVVEAAGGQSATLKSLGGHPLTHILGESFFSQAPIRFGDYVAKIGVRPIAPALTALTDAPVDLKARPDGLREAVSAFFAANGGEWEVVVQLRTDAEAMPIEDSHTPWPEDKSPYLPVARLVVGPQASWDAARTPRINDALAFSPWHGLAAHQPLGSIMRVRKAVYEASQEFRLTRTGCPLHEPAAADEVS
;
A
#
# COMPACT_ATOMS: atom_id res chain seq x y z
N MET A 1 -11.69 19.39 -27.94
CA MET A 1 -10.25 19.72 -28.01
C MET A 1 -9.57 18.73 -27.08
N LEU A 2 -8.74 17.84 -27.63
CA LEU A 2 -7.94 16.90 -26.83
C LEU A 2 -6.96 17.76 -26.03
N PHE A 3 -7.09 17.77 -24.71
CA PHE A 3 -6.10 18.41 -23.84
C PHE A 3 -4.82 17.60 -23.96
N ASP A 4 -3.81 18.17 -24.61
CA ASP A 4 -2.46 17.62 -24.56
C ASP A 4 -2.01 17.73 -23.09
N PRO A 5 -1.64 16.63 -22.45
CA PRO A 5 -1.28 16.66 -21.03
C PRO A 5 0.02 17.46 -20.87
N PRO A 6 0.22 18.14 -19.73
CA PRO A 6 1.34 19.05 -19.51
C PRO A 6 2.71 18.34 -19.37
N VAL A 7 2.81 17.06 -19.73
CA VAL A 7 3.98 16.22 -19.52
C VAL A 7 4.29 15.36 -20.76
N HIS A 8 5.58 15.21 -21.04
CA HIS A 8 6.10 14.30 -22.06
C HIS A 8 6.81 13.13 -21.38
N PRO A 9 6.10 12.01 -21.13
CA PRO A 9 6.67 10.88 -20.42
C PRO A 9 7.72 10.13 -21.25
N LEU A 10 8.71 9.56 -20.55
CA LEU A 10 9.66 8.63 -21.14
C LEU A 10 8.98 7.29 -21.40
N ALA A 11 9.18 6.74 -22.59
CA ALA A 11 8.67 5.43 -22.94
C ALA A 11 9.29 4.33 -22.06
N TYR A 12 8.47 3.34 -21.71
CA TYR A 12 8.93 2.13 -21.06
C TYR A 12 9.72 1.27 -22.04
N ALA A 13 10.83 0.72 -21.57
CA ALA A 13 11.54 -0.38 -22.22
C ALA A 13 12.07 -1.33 -21.15
N PRO A 14 12.09 -2.65 -21.35
CA PRO A 14 12.62 -3.59 -20.36
C PRO A 14 14.06 -3.30 -19.91
N SER A 15 14.87 -2.65 -20.75
CA SER A 15 16.26 -2.30 -20.47
C SER A 15 16.45 -1.20 -19.42
N ILE A 16 15.39 -0.57 -18.92
CA ILE A 16 15.47 0.48 -17.89
C ILE A 16 15.55 -0.08 -16.46
N GLU A 17 15.32 -1.38 -16.29
CA GLU A 17 15.55 -2.08 -15.02
C GLU A 17 16.98 -2.60 -14.96
N GLU A 18 17.64 -2.37 -13.83
CA GLU A 18 19.03 -2.73 -13.59
C GLU A 18 19.13 -3.54 -12.29
N PRO A 19 18.85 -4.86 -12.32
CA PRO A 19 18.93 -5.71 -11.14
C PRO A 19 20.33 -5.72 -10.50
N GLU A 20 20.38 -5.74 -9.17
CA GLU A 20 21.64 -5.85 -8.44
C GLU A 20 22.24 -7.26 -8.63
N LYS A 21 23.58 -7.37 -8.69
CA LYS A 21 24.26 -8.66 -8.91
C LYS A 21 23.90 -9.72 -7.86
N ASP A 22 23.63 -9.28 -6.63
CA ASP A 22 23.28 -10.08 -5.46
C ASP A 22 21.78 -9.95 -5.08
N GLU A 23 20.92 -9.56 -6.02
CA GLU A 23 19.50 -9.39 -5.76
C GLU A 23 18.81 -10.72 -5.38
N ALA A 24 19.27 -11.85 -5.94
CA ALA A 24 18.77 -13.18 -5.57
C ALA A 24 19.08 -13.53 -4.10
N GLU A 25 20.31 -13.26 -3.65
CA GLU A 25 20.70 -13.47 -2.24
C GLU A 25 19.93 -12.53 -1.30
N THR A 26 19.74 -11.27 -1.72
CA THR A 26 18.93 -10.29 -1.00
C THR A 26 17.49 -10.75 -0.87
N THR A 27 16.90 -11.28 -1.95
CA THR A 27 15.54 -11.83 -1.97
C THR A 27 15.42 -13.00 -1.00
N GLN A 28 16.35 -13.95 -1.04
CA GLN A 28 16.34 -15.10 -0.14
C GLN A 28 16.46 -14.67 1.32
N GLY A 29 17.36 -13.72 1.62
CA GLY A 29 17.51 -13.17 2.96
C GLY A 29 16.24 -12.47 3.46
N LEU A 30 15.51 -11.76 2.60
CA LEU A 30 14.23 -11.14 2.96
C LEU A 30 13.16 -12.19 3.24
N ILE A 31 13.04 -13.23 2.41
CA ILE A 31 12.11 -14.35 2.63
C ILE A 31 12.39 -14.99 4.00
N GLU A 32 13.64 -15.27 4.32
CA GLU A 32 14.04 -15.88 5.59
C GLU A 32 13.66 -14.99 6.79
N GLN A 33 13.99 -13.69 6.75
CA GLN A 33 13.67 -12.79 7.86
C GLN A 33 12.17 -12.59 8.03
N MET A 34 11.43 -12.41 6.94
CA MET A 34 9.98 -12.24 6.98
C MET A 34 9.29 -13.52 7.47
N ARG A 35 9.77 -14.70 7.07
CA ARG A 35 9.29 -15.98 7.59
C ARG A 35 9.55 -16.13 9.08
N LYS A 36 10.76 -15.79 9.55
CA LYS A 36 11.08 -15.82 10.99
C LYS A 36 10.14 -14.92 11.79
N ILE A 37 9.87 -13.71 11.32
CA ILE A 37 8.90 -12.80 11.95
C ILE A 37 7.52 -13.46 11.98
N ALA A 38 7.06 -13.98 10.84
CA ALA A 38 5.75 -14.64 10.75
C ALA A 38 5.62 -15.85 11.70
N GLU A 39 6.67 -16.66 11.84
CA GLU A 39 6.73 -17.79 12.78
C GLU A 39 6.61 -17.33 14.23
N ILE A 40 7.36 -16.28 14.64
CA ILE A 40 7.26 -15.72 16.00
C ILE A 40 5.83 -15.22 16.29
N THR A 41 5.27 -14.40 15.39
CA THR A 41 3.90 -13.87 15.59
C THR A 41 2.83 -14.97 15.61
N TYR A 42 3.06 -16.06 14.87
CA TYR A 42 2.18 -17.23 14.87
C TYR A 42 2.29 -18.01 16.18
N GLU A 43 3.50 -18.19 16.72
CA GLU A 43 3.72 -18.86 18.02
C GLU A 43 3.09 -18.05 19.16
N ASP A 44 3.17 -16.73 19.12
CA ASP A 44 2.59 -15.84 20.14
C ASP A 44 1.06 -15.75 20.04
N GLY A 45 0.52 -15.64 18.82
CA GLY A 45 -0.90 -15.36 18.57
C GLY A 45 -1.77 -16.56 18.19
N GLY A 46 -1.17 -17.69 17.82
CA GLY A 46 -1.88 -18.90 17.35
C GLY A 46 -2.58 -18.76 15.99
N HIS A 47 -2.38 -17.65 15.28
CA HIS A 47 -3.01 -17.37 13.99
C HIS A 47 -2.01 -16.80 12.99
N ALA A 48 -2.00 -17.30 11.76
CA ALA A 48 -1.01 -16.87 10.77
C ALA A 48 -1.40 -15.53 10.16
N LEU A 49 -0.66 -14.49 10.56
CA LEU A 49 -0.87 -13.13 10.12
C LEU A 49 -0.17 -12.84 8.78
N ARG A 50 -0.45 -11.67 8.21
CA ARG A 50 0.33 -11.11 7.11
C ARG A 50 1.70 -10.70 7.64
N GLY A 51 2.79 -10.98 6.91
CA GLY A 51 4.14 -10.62 7.34
C GLY A 51 4.37 -9.11 7.51
N VAL A 52 3.56 -8.29 6.84
CA VAL A 52 3.40 -6.85 7.07
C VAL A 52 1.93 -6.50 6.92
N HIS A 53 1.52 -5.35 7.46
CA HIS A 53 0.13 -4.90 7.41
C HIS A 53 -0.86 -5.89 8.04
N ALA A 54 -0.50 -6.51 9.16
CA ALA A 54 -1.31 -7.53 9.82
C ALA A 54 -2.64 -6.96 10.31
N LYS A 55 -2.62 -5.77 10.92
CA LYS A 55 -3.81 -5.15 11.48
C LYS A 55 -4.66 -4.43 10.44
N THR A 56 -5.96 -4.72 10.47
CA THR A 56 -6.97 -4.14 9.58
C THR A 56 -7.87 -3.17 10.35
N HIS A 57 -8.16 -2.01 9.74
CA HIS A 57 -9.03 -0.97 10.29
C HIS A 57 -10.37 -0.84 9.57
N GLY A 58 -10.50 -1.41 8.37
CA GLY A 58 -11.76 -1.49 7.67
C GLY A 58 -11.60 -2.13 6.31
N ILE A 59 -12.65 -2.80 5.85
CA ILE A 59 -12.80 -3.30 4.49
C ILE A 59 -14.10 -2.70 3.94
N VAL A 60 -14.01 -2.00 2.80
CA VAL A 60 -15.17 -1.38 2.15
C VAL A 60 -15.22 -1.73 0.68
N ARG A 61 -16.42 -1.69 0.12
CA ARG A 61 -16.68 -1.90 -1.30
C ARG A 61 -17.07 -0.59 -1.98
N GLY A 62 -16.74 -0.48 -3.25
CA GLY A 62 -17.10 0.70 -4.03
C GLY A 62 -16.94 0.46 -5.53
N GLN A 63 -16.77 1.55 -6.25
CA GLN A 63 -16.49 1.57 -7.68
C GLN A 63 -15.20 2.34 -7.96
N LEU A 64 -14.38 1.83 -8.86
CA LEU A 64 -13.38 2.61 -9.58
C LEU A 64 -14.01 3.07 -10.90
N VAL A 65 -14.11 4.38 -11.10
CA VAL A 65 -14.70 4.99 -12.30
C VAL A 65 -13.62 5.65 -13.13
N VAL A 66 -13.37 5.13 -14.33
CA VAL A 66 -12.45 5.68 -15.33
C VAL A 66 -13.23 6.63 -16.23
N PRO A 67 -12.86 7.93 -16.32
CA PRO A 67 -13.62 8.90 -17.10
C PRO A 67 -13.41 8.72 -18.60
N GLN A 68 -14.36 9.21 -19.39
CA GLN A 68 -14.21 9.28 -20.85
C GLN A 68 -13.18 10.33 -21.26
N GLY A 69 -12.47 10.07 -22.35
CA GLY A 69 -11.59 11.05 -22.99
C GLY A 69 -10.31 11.36 -22.21
N LEU A 70 -9.80 10.42 -21.41
CA LEU A 70 -8.45 10.53 -20.87
C LEU A 70 -7.44 10.74 -22.02
N PRO A 71 -6.47 11.65 -21.88
CA PRO A 71 -5.35 11.74 -22.81
C PRO A 71 -4.67 10.39 -22.99
N SER A 72 -4.18 10.08 -24.19
CA SER A 72 -3.63 8.76 -24.52
C SER A 72 -2.50 8.32 -23.57
N VAL A 73 -1.67 9.26 -23.10
CA VAL A 73 -0.59 8.95 -22.15
C VAL A 73 -1.09 8.57 -20.74
N LEU A 74 -2.34 8.92 -20.42
CA LEU A 74 -3.02 8.59 -19.16
C LEU A 74 -3.97 7.39 -19.31
N ALA A 75 -4.50 7.17 -20.52
CA ALA A 75 -5.36 6.05 -20.86
C ALA A 75 -4.53 4.77 -21.10
N GLN A 76 -3.98 4.19 -20.03
CA GLN A 76 -3.07 3.03 -20.11
C GLN A 76 -3.51 1.89 -19.20
N GLY A 77 -3.30 0.65 -19.64
CA GLY A 77 -3.62 -0.56 -18.87
C GLY A 77 -5.07 -0.57 -18.39
N LEU A 78 -5.28 -0.74 -17.07
CA LEU A 78 -6.60 -0.66 -16.43
C LEU A 78 -7.38 0.62 -16.76
N PHE A 79 -6.70 1.73 -17.04
CA PHE A 79 -7.32 3.04 -17.29
C PHE A 79 -7.49 3.32 -18.79
N ALA A 80 -7.21 2.36 -19.68
CA ALA A 80 -7.27 2.54 -21.12
C ALA A 80 -8.68 2.79 -21.65
N GLU A 81 -9.70 2.18 -21.02
CA GLU A 81 -11.10 2.32 -21.40
C GLU A 81 -11.90 2.97 -20.27
N ALA A 82 -12.82 3.85 -20.66
CA ALA A 82 -13.75 4.45 -19.71
C ALA A 82 -14.77 3.43 -19.23
N GLY A 83 -15.11 3.46 -17.94
CA GLY A 83 -15.98 2.45 -17.36
C GLY A 83 -16.03 2.51 -15.84
N SER A 84 -16.70 1.53 -15.26
CA SER A 84 -16.76 1.34 -13.80
C SER A 84 -16.42 -0.10 -13.46
N HIS A 85 -15.59 -0.26 -12.44
CA HIS A 85 -15.17 -1.54 -11.92
C HIS A 85 -15.52 -1.64 -10.45
N ASP A 86 -16.09 -2.76 -10.01
CA ASP A 86 -16.21 -3.02 -8.59
C ASP A 86 -14.81 -3.01 -7.94
N VAL A 87 -14.75 -2.53 -6.71
CA VAL A 87 -13.52 -2.59 -5.90
C VAL A 87 -13.78 -3.06 -4.48
N VAL A 88 -12.75 -3.68 -3.91
CA VAL A 88 -12.60 -3.88 -2.48
C VAL A 88 -11.39 -3.08 -2.00
N MET A 89 -11.57 -2.29 -0.95
CA MET A 89 -10.53 -1.47 -0.33
C MET A 89 -10.28 -1.94 1.10
N ARG A 90 -9.01 -2.14 1.47
CA ARG A 90 -8.58 -2.56 2.81
C ARG A 90 -7.64 -1.53 3.43
N PHE A 91 -8.03 -0.99 4.57
CA PHE A 91 -7.23 -0.05 5.36
C PHE A 91 -6.46 -0.77 6.47
N SER A 92 -5.20 -0.41 6.68
CA SER A 92 -4.28 -1.12 7.60
C SER A 92 -3.17 -0.21 8.15
N THR A 93 -2.41 -0.71 9.13
CA THR A 93 -1.13 -0.14 9.59
C THR A 93 0.02 -1.07 9.23
N ALA A 94 1.20 -0.54 8.92
CA ALA A 94 2.33 -1.29 8.35
C ALA A 94 2.89 -2.52 9.11
N PRO A 95 2.90 -2.59 10.46
CA PRO A 95 3.52 -3.72 11.17
C PRO A 95 2.96 -5.09 10.81
N GLY A 96 3.81 -6.12 10.90
CA GLY A 96 3.43 -7.54 10.74
C GLY A 96 2.76 -8.16 11.97
N ASP A 97 2.59 -7.37 13.03
CA ASP A 97 1.95 -7.76 14.29
C ASP A 97 0.64 -7.00 14.53
N ILE A 98 -0.23 -7.54 15.38
CA ILE A 98 -1.43 -6.82 15.85
C ILE A 98 -1.05 -5.94 17.04
N LEU A 99 -0.65 -4.69 16.77
CA LEU A 99 -0.30 -3.71 17.79
C LEU A 99 -1.50 -2.88 18.22
N ASP A 100 -1.44 -2.35 19.45
CA ASP A 100 -2.31 -1.26 19.92
C ASP A 100 -2.14 -0.01 19.03
N ASP A 101 -3.24 0.63 18.61
CA ASP A 101 -3.22 1.77 17.69
C ASP A 101 -2.47 2.99 18.25
N SER A 102 -2.23 3.06 19.57
CA SER A 102 -1.34 4.05 20.18
C SER A 102 0.14 3.90 19.77
N VAL A 103 0.53 2.76 19.19
CA VAL A 103 1.78 2.57 18.43
C VAL A 103 1.53 3.00 16.97
N SER A 104 1.49 4.31 16.77
CA SER A 104 1.10 4.89 15.47
C SER A 104 2.20 4.74 14.42
N THR A 105 1.90 3.98 13.38
CA THR A 105 2.82 3.60 12.28
C THR A 105 2.22 3.96 10.91
N PRO A 106 2.98 3.91 9.80
CA PRO A 106 2.44 4.27 8.49
C PRO A 106 1.15 3.52 8.15
N ARG A 107 0.25 4.19 7.43
CA ARG A 107 -1.06 3.66 7.03
C ARG A 107 -0.96 3.05 5.63
N GLY A 108 -1.68 1.96 5.43
CA GLY A 108 -1.76 1.25 4.15
C GLY A 108 -3.18 1.21 3.60
N LEU A 109 -3.28 1.30 2.28
CA LEU A 109 -4.49 1.08 1.50
C LEU A 109 -4.19 0.02 0.43
N ALA A 110 -4.86 -1.12 0.51
CA ALA A 110 -4.86 -2.10 -0.58
C ALA A 110 -6.19 -2.02 -1.33
N ILE A 111 -6.15 -2.03 -2.66
CA ILE A 111 -7.33 -1.97 -3.53
C ILE A 111 -7.28 -3.19 -4.43
N LYS A 112 -8.36 -3.95 -4.51
CA LYS A 112 -8.58 -5.00 -5.51
C LYS A 112 -9.68 -4.52 -6.45
N VAL A 113 -9.36 -4.40 -7.72
CA VAL A 113 -10.27 -3.97 -8.79
C VAL A 113 -10.71 -5.18 -9.58
N PHE A 114 -12.01 -5.38 -9.78
CA PHE A 114 -12.57 -6.51 -10.50
C PHE A 114 -12.79 -6.20 -11.99
N GLY A 115 -12.79 -7.24 -12.83
CA GLY A 115 -12.99 -7.10 -14.28
C GLY A 115 -11.83 -6.43 -15.02
N ALA A 116 -10.61 -6.48 -14.47
CA ALA A 116 -9.40 -5.98 -15.10
C ALA A 116 -8.94 -6.93 -16.24
N GLN A 117 -9.29 -6.59 -17.47
CA GLN A 117 -8.98 -7.37 -18.67
C GLN A 117 -7.62 -6.98 -19.28
N GLY A 118 -6.94 -7.96 -19.88
CA GLY A 118 -5.68 -7.76 -20.62
C GLY A 118 -4.60 -8.78 -20.23
N PRO A 119 -3.41 -8.69 -20.87
CA PRO A 119 -2.28 -9.56 -20.54
C PRO A 119 -1.93 -9.49 -19.06
N ARG A 120 -1.69 -10.65 -18.44
CA ARG A 120 -1.50 -10.80 -16.99
C ARG A 120 -0.01 -10.89 -16.62
N LEU A 121 0.32 -10.47 -15.40
CA LEU A 121 1.64 -10.73 -14.82
C LEU A 121 1.82 -12.23 -14.54
N PRO A 122 3.07 -12.73 -14.53
CA PRO A 122 3.35 -14.12 -14.17
C PRO A 122 2.87 -14.45 -12.74
N GLY A 123 2.07 -15.49 -12.59
CA GLY A 123 1.41 -15.87 -11.33
C GLY A 123 -0.01 -15.30 -11.16
N SER A 124 -0.51 -14.53 -12.13
CA SER A 124 -1.87 -13.97 -12.17
C SER A 124 -2.67 -14.45 -13.37
N GLU A 125 -2.26 -15.55 -13.99
CA GLU A 125 -2.93 -16.16 -15.13
C GLU A 125 -4.35 -16.58 -14.74
N GLY A 126 -5.33 -16.31 -15.61
CA GLY A 126 -6.74 -16.63 -15.36
C GLY A 126 -7.45 -15.72 -14.35
N ALA A 127 -6.73 -14.88 -13.60
CA ALA A 127 -7.33 -13.88 -12.73
C ALA A 127 -7.93 -12.71 -13.53
N SER A 128 -9.03 -12.15 -13.05
CA SER A 128 -9.73 -11.00 -13.62
C SER A 128 -9.63 -9.75 -12.74
N THR A 129 -8.73 -9.74 -11.76
CA THR A 129 -8.60 -8.66 -10.77
C THR A 129 -7.27 -7.91 -10.91
N GLN A 130 -7.19 -6.67 -10.44
CA GLN A 130 -5.95 -5.88 -10.37
C GLN A 130 -5.78 -5.38 -8.95
N ASP A 131 -4.62 -5.64 -8.35
CA ASP A 131 -4.31 -5.14 -7.03
C ASP A 131 -3.44 -3.88 -7.10
N PHE A 132 -3.72 -2.92 -6.23
CA PHE A 132 -2.83 -1.82 -5.90
C PHE A 132 -2.57 -1.84 -4.41
N VAL A 133 -1.30 -1.94 -4.00
CA VAL A 133 -0.88 -1.96 -2.59
C VAL A 133 -0.10 -0.70 -2.28
N LEU A 134 -0.73 0.21 -1.55
CA LEU A 134 -0.30 1.59 -1.36
C LEU A 134 -0.04 1.91 0.12
N VAL A 135 0.85 2.87 0.37
CA VAL A 135 1.22 3.35 1.71
C VAL A 135 1.20 4.87 1.73
N ASN A 136 0.93 5.49 2.87
CA ASN A 136 0.80 6.94 2.99
C ASN A 136 2.12 7.74 3.01
N GLY A 137 3.07 7.37 2.15
CA GLY A 137 4.29 8.13 1.88
C GLY A 137 4.59 8.14 0.38
N LYS A 138 5.14 9.25 -0.15
CA LYS A 138 5.41 9.40 -1.59
C LYS A 138 6.60 8.56 -2.10
N ALA A 139 7.46 8.13 -1.19
CA ALA A 139 8.64 7.33 -1.48
C ALA A 139 8.81 6.24 -0.42
N PHE A 140 9.56 5.20 -0.76
CA PHE A 140 9.85 4.08 0.13
C PHE A 140 10.86 4.50 1.21
N SER A 141 10.91 3.79 2.33
CA SER A 141 11.80 4.14 3.45
C SER A 141 13.28 3.88 3.16
N THR A 142 13.59 3.10 2.12
CA THR A 142 14.95 2.73 1.73
C THR A 142 15.11 2.78 0.21
N PRO A 143 16.31 3.08 -0.30
CA PRO A 143 16.52 3.21 -1.73
C PRO A 143 16.36 1.87 -2.47
N LYS A 144 16.94 0.80 -1.92
CA LYS A 144 17.04 -0.53 -2.54
C LYS A 144 16.72 -1.67 -1.56
N ALA A 145 16.44 -2.86 -2.10
CA ALA A 145 16.09 -4.05 -1.31
C ALA A 145 17.19 -4.49 -0.34
N LYS A 146 18.46 -4.36 -0.73
CA LYS A 146 19.58 -4.75 0.13
C LYS A 146 19.66 -3.93 1.42
N MET A 147 19.42 -2.62 1.32
CA MET A 147 19.33 -1.73 2.48
C MET A 147 18.09 -2.04 3.33
N PHE A 148 16.97 -2.38 2.69
CA PHE A 148 15.77 -2.84 3.40
C PHE A 148 16.06 -4.10 4.23
N LEU A 149 16.71 -5.11 3.64
CA LEU A 149 17.13 -6.33 4.35
C LEU A 149 18.03 -6.04 5.55
N ALA A 150 19.02 -5.15 5.37
CA ALA A 150 19.91 -4.75 6.46
C ALA A 150 19.13 -4.13 7.64
N ASN A 151 18.17 -3.26 7.34
CA ASN A 151 17.31 -2.63 8.36
C ASN A 151 16.40 -3.66 9.05
N VAL A 152 15.82 -4.60 8.32
CA VAL A 152 15.01 -5.69 8.90
C VAL A 152 15.84 -6.56 9.84
N LYS A 153 17.07 -6.95 9.44
CA LYS A 153 17.98 -7.72 10.31
C LYS A 153 18.33 -6.97 11.59
N LEU A 154 18.59 -5.67 11.50
CA LEU A 154 18.89 -4.83 12.66
C LEU A 154 17.69 -4.70 13.60
N LEU A 155 16.49 -4.49 13.05
CA LEU A 155 15.27 -4.40 13.83
C LEU A 155 14.95 -5.73 14.52
N ALA A 156 15.05 -6.86 13.81
CA ALA A 156 14.84 -8.19 14.39
C ALA A 156 15.80 -8.47 15.56
N ALA A 157 17.07 -8.08 15.44
CA ALA A 157 18.06 -8.22 16.52
C ALA A 157 17.78 -7.34 17.75
N THR A 158 16.90 -6.35 17.65
CA THR A 158 16.57 -5.41 18.73
C THR A 158 15.15 -5.58 19.28
N THR A 159 14.33 -6.46 18.69
CA THR A 159 12.89 -6.63 18.98
C THR A 159 12.57 -7.61 20.13
N ASP A 160 13.58 -8.26 20.73
CA ASP A 160 13.45 -9.17 21.90
C ASP A 160 13.09 -8.47 23.24
N LYS A 161 12.38 -7.34 23.22
CA LYS A 161 12.03 -6.57 24.42
C LYS A 161 10.52 -6.30 24.51
N ALA A 162 10.00 -6.50 25.71
CA ALA A 162 8.58 -6.50 26.08
C ALA A 162 7.76 -5.33 25.48
N GLU A 163 6.49 -5.60 25.19
CA GLU A 163 5.52 -4.71 24.55
C GLU A 163 5.43 -3.30 25.19
N GLY A 164 5.61 -3.20 26.50
CA GLY A 164 5.66 -1.92 27.23
C GLY A 164 6.82 -1.01 26.78
N LEU A 165 7.96 -1.58 26.37
CA LEU A 165 9.11 -0.82 25.86
C LEU A 165 8.84 -0.28 24.44
N LYS A 166 8.09 -1.02 23.61
CA LYS A 166 7.71 -0.58 22.25
C LYS A 166 6.82 0.67 22.29
N LYS A 167 5.87 0.75 23.24
CA LYS A 167 5.00 1.94 23.44
C LYS A 167 5.81 3.17 23.87
N VAL A 168 6.75 3.01 24.80
CA VAL A 168 7.62 4.09 25.27
C VAL A 168 8.57 4.57 24.18
N LEU A 169 9.17 3.64 23.42
CA LEU A 169 10.04 3.95 22.29
C LEU A 169 9.28 4.70 21.18
N SER A 170 8.09 4.22 20.79
CA SER A 170 7.24 4.88 19.80
C SER A 170 6.86 6.31 20.25
N ALA A 171 6.53 6.52 21.53
CA ALA A 171 6.27 7.86 22.05
C ALA A 171 7.49 8.79 21.97
N ALA A 172 8.69 8.27 22.27
CA ALA A 172 9.93 9.03 22.14
C ALA A 172 10.27 9.35 20.68
N LEU A 173 10.08 8.41 19.75
CA LEU A 173 10.29 8.60 18.31
C LEU A 173 9.31 9.62 17.72
N ARG A 174 8.05 9.64 18.17
CA ARG A 174 7.09 10.72 17.83
C ARG A 174 7.59 12.08 18.30
N GLY A 175 8.03 12.19 19.55
CA GLY A 175 8.57 13.44 20.10
C GLY A 175 9.78 13.95 19.31
N ALA A 176 10.66 13.04 18.87
CA ALA A 176 11.80 13.37 18.02
C ALA A 176 11.36 13.84 16.60
N GLU A 177 10.38 13.17 15.99
CA GLU A 177 9.88 13.57 14.66
C GLU A 177 9.20 14.95 14.70
N THR A 178 8.42 15.27 15.74
CA THR A 178 7.81 16.60 15.90
C THR A 178 8.86 17.72 15.97
N VAL A 179 10.03 17.45 16.58
CA VAL A 179 11.14 18.41 16.64
C VAL A 179 11.82 18.56 15.26
N VAL A 180 11.97 17.46 14.52
CA VAL A 180 12.53 17.47 13.15
C VAL A 180 11.58 18.19 12.18
N GLU A 181 10.27 17.97 12.29
CA GLU A 181 9.23 18.67 11.51
C GLU A 181 9.19 20.17 11.82
N ALA A 182 9.30 20.55 13.09
CA ALA A 182 9.40 21.96 13.49
C ALA A 182 10.67 22.66 12.95
N ALA A 183 11.72 21.89 12.63
CA ALA A 183 12.94 22.36 11.98
C ALA A 183 12.90 22.28 10.44
N GLY A 184 11.75 21.89 9.84
CA GLY A 184 11.56 21.79 8.39
C GLY A 184 12.00 20.47 7.75
N GLY A 185 12.34 19.44 8.55
CA GLY A 185 12.69 18.10 8.07
C GLY A 185 11.57 17.07 8.27
N GLN A 186 11.62 15.93 7.58
CA GLN A 186 10.80 14.75 7.89
C GLN A 186 11.70 13.50 7.84
N SER A 187 11.59 12.60 8.83
CA SER A 187 12.33 11.34 8.83
C SER A 187 11.41 10.17 8.51
N ALA A 188 11.55 9.64 7.29
CA ALA A 188 10.87 8.42 6.88
C ALA A 188 11.15 7.23 7.84
N THR A 189 12.33 7.21 8.47
CA THR A 189 12.74 6.20 9.44
C THR A 189 12.06 6.38 10.80
N LEU A 190 11.87 7.62 11.29
CA LEU A 190 11.15 7.83 12.55
C LEU A 190 9.67 7.52 12.39
N LYS A 191 9.05 7.96 11.28
CA LYS A 191 7.66 7.64 10.97
C LYS A 191 7.42 6.13 10.86
N SER A 192 8.33 5.38 10.20
CA SER A 192 8.21 3.93 10.05
C SER A 192 8.36 3.16 11.37
N LEU A 193 9.11 3.68 12.34
CA LEU A 193 9.35 3.06 13.65
C LEU A 193 8.34 3.46 14.73
N GLY A 194 7.18 4.01 14.36
CA GLY A 194 6.13 4.37 15.31
C GLY A 194 6.02 5.87 15.62
N GLY A 195 6.69 6.70 14.82
CA GLY A 195 6.66 8.16 14.87
C GLY A 195 5.49 8.80 14.09
N HIS A 196 4.56 8.00 13.54
CA HIS A 196 3.49 8.54 12.70
C HIS A 196 2.52 9.40 13.52
N PRO A 197 2.07 10.57 13.02
CA PRO A 197 1.04 11.38 13.66
C PRO A 197 -0.21 10.57 14.05
N LEU A 198 -0.87 10.95 15.14
CA LEU A 198 -2.12 10.32 15.59
C LEU A 198 -3.30 10.88 14.80
N THR A 199 -3.29 10.64 13.49
CA THR A 199 -4.25 11.19 12.53
C THR A 199 -5.20 10.12 11.98
N HIS A 200 -6.35 10.59 11.51
CA HIS A 200 -7.40 9.76 10.95
C HIS A 200 -7.00 9.16 9.58
N ILE A 201 -7.03 7.83 9.47
CA ILE A 201 -6.55 7.10 8.27
C ILE A 201 -7.27 7.48 6.97
N LEU A 202 -8.56 7.84 7.03
CA LEU A 202 -9.32 8.22 5.82
C LEU A 202 -8.98 9.61 5.27
N GLY A 203 -8.25 10.44 6.03
CA GLY A 203 -7.73 11.73 5.55
C GLY A 203 -6.37 11.63 4.84
N GLU A 204 -5.77 10.44 4.81
CA GLU A 204 -4.46 10.18 4.23
C GLU A 204 -4.50 10.08 2.71
N SER A 205 -3.39 10.45 2.06
CA SER A 205 -3.12 10.10 0.66
C SER A 205 -2.18 8.89 0.61
N PHE A 206 -2.44 7.94 -0.28
CA PHE A 206 -1.68 6.69 -0.38
C PHE A 206 -0.97 6.60 -1.74
N PHE A 207 0.23 6.03 -1.78
CA PHE A 207 1.06 5.95 -2.99
C PHE A 207 1.71 4.58 -3.14
N SER A 208 2.05 4.21 -4.38
CA SER A 208 2.79 2.98 -4.69
C SER A 208 4.22 3.00 -4.16
N GLN A 209 4.74 4.18 -3.80
CA GLN A 209 6.09 4.52 -3.35
C GLN A 209 7.19 4.24 -4.39
N ALA A 210 7.20 3.03 -4.95
CA ALA A 210 8.07 2.63 -6.05
C ALA A 210 7.34 2.70 -7.40
N PRO A 211 8.08 2.80 -8.51
CA PRO A 211 7.51 2.91 -9.85
C PRO A 211 6.86 1.60 -10.32
N ILE A 212 5.93 1.75 -11.26
CA ILE A 212 5.31 0.66 -12.01
C ILE A 212 5.37 1.00 -13.51
N ARG A 213 5.38 -0.02 -14.36
CA ARG A 213 5.00 0.13 -15.76
C ARG A 213 3.58 0.68 -15.80
N PHE A 214 3.31 1.53 -16.78
CA PHE A 214 2.01 2.15 -17.00
C PHE A 214 1.72 2.13 -18.50
N GLY A 215 1.43 0.93 -19.01
CA GLY A 215 1.30 0.63 -20.43
C GLY A 215 2.60 0.91 -21.20
N ASP A 216 2.60 1.97 -22.01
CA ASP A 216 3.76 2.40 -22.80
C ASP A 216 4.75 3.27 -22.01
N TYR A 217 4.44 3.60 -20.76
CA TYR A 217 5.23 4.52 -19.92
C TYR A 217 5.56 3.91 -18.55
N VAL A 218 6.14 4.72 -17.67
CA VAL A 218 6.41 4.40 -16.27
C VAL A 218 5.73 5.45 -15.39
N ALA A 219 5.12 5.02 -14.28
CA ALA A 219 4.45 5.92 -13.35
C ALA A 219 4.64 5.52 -11.89
N LYS A 220 4.37 6.46 -10.97
CA LYS A 220 3.94 6.14 -9.60
C LYS A 220 2.43 6.39 -9.51
N ILE A 221 1.69 5.51 -8.84
CA ILE A 221 0.25 5.68 -8.62
C ILE A 221 0.00 6.22 -7.22
N GLY A 222 -1.02 7.07 -7.07
CA GLY A 222 -1.53 7.53 -5.80
C GLY A 222 -3.05 7.57 -5.72
N VAL A 223 -3.56 7.67 -4.50
CA VAL A 223 -4.99 7.80 -4.18
C VAL A 223 -5.13 8.90 -3.13
N ARG A 224 -5.97 9.89 -3.40
CA ARG A 224 -6.09 11.11 -2.58
C ARG A 224 -7.56 11.41 -2.27
N PRO A 225 -7.91 11.75 -1.02
CA PRO A 225 -9.29 12.09 -0.69
C PRO A 225 -9.70 13.39 -1.39
N ILE A 226 -10.91 13.41 -1.95
CA ILE A 226 -11.48 14.61 -2.59
C ILE A 226 -12.86 14.98 -2.05
N ALA A 227 -13.59 14.03 -1.44
CA ALA A 227 -14.85 14.34 -0.79
C ALA A 227 -14.63 15.26 0.42
N PRO A 228 -15.46 16.31 0.63
CA PRO A 228 -15.31 17.23 1.77
C PRO A 228 -15.26 16.54 3.15
N ALA A 229 -16.04 15.47 3.33
CA ALA A 229 -16.04 14.71 4.58
C ALA A 229 -14.71 13.97 4.84
N LEU A 230 -13.99 13.57 3.78
CA LEU A 230 -12.68 12.93 3.88
C LEU A 230 -11.56 13.95 4.01
N THR A 231 -11.60 15.04 3.23
CA THR A 231 -10.57 16.09 3.31
C THR A 231 -10.61 16.84 4.63
N ALA A 232 -11.78 16.92 5.29
CA ALA A 232 -11.89 17.40 6.67
C ALA A 232 -11.16 16.50 7.69
N LEU A 233 -10.83 15.26 7.32
CA LEU A 233 -10.07 14.33 8.17
C LEU A 233 -8.56 14.39 7.93
N THR A 234 -8.10 15.14 6.91
CA THR A 234 -6.67 15.35 6.68
C THR A 234 -6.05 16.04 7.89
N ASP A 235 -5.02 15.41 8.45
CA ASP A 235 -4.34 15.79 9.70
C ASP A 235 -5.25 15.88 10.94
N ALA A 236 -6.51 15.44 10.84
CA ALA A 236 -7.45 15.46 11.95
C ALA A 236 -7.00 14.45 13.03
N PRO A 237 -6.90 14.88 14.30
CA PRO A 237 -6.43 14.01 15.36
C PRO A 237 -7.43 12.89 15.65
N VAL A 238 -6.92 11.73 16.04
CA VAL A 238 -7.70 10.61 16.57
C VAL A 238 -7.27 10.30 18.00
N ASP A 239 -8.24 10.09 18.89
CA ASP A 239 -7.93 9.67 20.26
C ASP A 239 -7.74 8.16 20.32
N LEU A 240 -6.48 7.74 20.51
CA LEU A 240 -6.07 6.34 20.62
C LEU A 240 -5.73 5.95 22.06
N LYS A 241 -5.95 6.83 23.05
CA LYS A 241 -5.57 6.56 24.44
C LYS A 241 -6.46 5.45 25.01
N ALA A 242 -5.83 4.33 25.38
CA ALA A 242 -6.52 3.14 25.89
C ALA A 242 -7.58 2.58 24.93
N ARG A 243 -7.42 2.84 23.62
CA ARG A 243 -8.27 2.32 22.55
C ARG A 243 -7.41 1.50 21.61
N PRO A 244 -7.20 0.21 21.89
CA PRO A 244 -6.32 -0.62 21.08
C PRO A 244 -6.77 -0.67 19.62
N ASP A 245 -8.06 -0.51 19.31
CA ASP A 245 -8.62 -0.49 17.96
C ASP A 245 -9.18 0.89 17.54
N GLY A 246 -8.70 1.98 18.14
CA GLY A 246 -9.25 3.33 17.93
C GLY A 246 -9.27 3.80 16.47
N LEU A 247 -8.32 3.36 15.62
CA LEU A 247 -8.36 3.66 14.18
C LEU A 247 -9.48 2.89 13.48
N ARG A 248 -9.73 1.63 13.87
CA ARG A 248 -10.83 0.83 13.31
C ARG A 248 -12.18 1.40 13.72
N GLU A 249 -12.31 1.80 14.99
CA GLU A 249 -13.50 2.48 15.50
C GLU A 249 -13.79 3.77 14.71
N ALA A 250 -12.77 4.60 14.46
CA ALA A 250 -12.91 5.84 13.71
C ALA A 250 -13.35 5.60 12.25
N VAL A 251 -12.75 4.62 11.56
CA VAL A 251 -13.15 4.21 10.21
C VAL A 251 -14.59 3.71 10.18
N SER A 252 -14.96 2.89 11.17
CA SER A 252 -16.31 2.29 11.25
C SER A 252 -17.37 3.35 11.54
N ALA A 253 -17.08 4.29 12.43
CA ALA A 253 -17.94 5.43 12.72
C ALA A 253 -18.13 6.33 11.49
N PHE A 254 -17.07 6.55 10.70
CA PHE A 254 -17.17 7.33 9.47
C PHE A 254 -18.10 6.67 8.46
N PHE A 255 -17.83 5.41 8.08
CA PHE A 255 -18.58 4.75 7.01
C PHE A 255 -20.01 4.36 7.39
N ALA A 256 -20.35 4.30 8.69
CA ALA A 256 -21.72 4.10 9.15
C ALA A 256 -22.69 5.21 8.68
N ALA A 257 -22.17 6.43 8.45
CA ALA A 257 -23.00 7.57 8.06
C ALA A 257 -22.54 8.25 6.75
N ASN A 258 -21.31 7.99 6.29
CA ASN A 258 -20.70 8.71 5.17
C ASN A 258 -20.24 7.75 4.07
N GLY A 259 -20.38 8.21 2.83
CA GLY A 259 -19.59 7.70 1.72
C GLY A 259 -18.23 8.39 1.64
N GLY A 260 -17.45 8.02 0.63
CA GLY A 260 -16.16 8.62 0.35
C GLY A 260 -15.87 8.66 -1.14
N GLU A 261 -15.19 9.72 -1.58
CA GLU A 261 -14.61 9.78 -2.90
C GLU A 261 -13.12 10.12 -2.82
N TRP A 262 -12.32 9.36 -3.56
CA TRP A 262 -10.90 9.61 -3.77
C TRP A 262 -10.61 9.74 -5.25
N GLU A 263 -9.61 10.52 -5.59
CA GLU A 263 -9.03 10.55 -6.92
C GLU A 263 -7.86 9.57 -7.00
N VAL A 264 -7.84 8.75 -8.06
CA VAL A 264 -6.67 7.95 -8.44
C VAL A 264 -5.84 8.80 -9.39
N VAL A 265 -4.59 9.00 -9.02
CA VAL A 265 -3.64 9.85 -9.74
C VAL A 265 -2.41 9.06 -10.16
N VAL A 266 -1.79 9.46 -11.28
CA VAL A 266 -0.50 8.94 -11.73
C VAL A 266 0.50 10.08 -11.83
N GLN A 267 1.73 9.83 -11.43
CA GLN A 267 2.87 10.70 -11.69
C GLN A 267 3.73 10.01 -12.74
N LEU A 268 3.74 10.53 -13.97
CA LEU A 268 4.47 9.91 -15.09
C LEU A 268 5.96 10.21 -15.00
N ARG A 269 6.81 9.26 -15.40
CA ARG A 269 8.26 9.45 -15.42
C ARG A 269 8.67 10.33 -16.60
N THR A 270 9.19 11.53 -16.35
CA THR A 270 9.61 12.49 -17.39
C THR A 270 11.12 12.69 -17.49
N ASP A 271 11.87 12.32 -16.45
CA ASP A 271 13.32 12.55 -16.34
C ASP A 271 14.01 11.32 -15.78
N ALA A 272 14.99 10.78 -16.49
CA ALA A 272 15.58 9.50 -16.09
C ALA A 272 16.47 9.59 -14.84
N GLU A 273 17.10 10.73 -14.62
CA GLU A 273 18.04 10.98 -13.53
C GLU A 273 17.30 11.41 -12.26
N ALA A 274 16.35 12.34 -12.39
CA ALA A 274 15.57 12.85 -11.26
C ALA A 274 14.47 11.88 -10.79
N MET A 275 14.09 10.92 -11.63
CA MET A 275 13.03 9.94 -11.35
C MET A 275 13.56 8.50 -11.53
N PRO A 276 14.50 8.07 -10.65
CA PRO A 276 15.13 6.77 -10.77
C PRO A 276 14.13 5.63 -10.52
N ILE A 277 14.39 4.48 -11.16
CA ILE A 277 13.60 3.25 -11.00
C ILE A 277 14.15 2.40 -9.86
N GLU A 278 15.46 2.20 -9.84
CA GLU A 278 16.10 1.36 -8.83
C GLU A 278 16.21 2.01 -7.45
N ASP A 279 16.09 3.34 -7.37
CA ASP A 279 16.01 4.08 -6.10
C ASP A 279 14.57 4.49 -5.79
N SER A 280 13.95 3.75 -4.88
CA SER A 280 12.57 4.00 -4.44
C SER A 280 12.46 5.03 -3.30
N HIS A 281 13.57 5.53 -2.76
CA HIS A 281 13.58 6.52 -1.66
C HIS A 281 13.45 7.95 -2.15
N THR A 282 13.80 8.22 -3.42
CA THR A 282 13.70 9.54 -4.02
C THR A 282 12.24 9.89 -4.37
N PRO A 283 11.64 10.93 -3.74
CA PRO A 283 10.38 11.50 -4.21
C PRO A 283 10.60 12.14 -5.59
N TRP A 284 9.71 11.87 -6.54
CA TRP A 284 9.83 12.46 -7.88
C TRP A 284 9.37 13.93 -7.84
N PRO A 285 10.14 14.88 -8.41
CA PRO A 285 9.79 16.29 -8.36
C PRO A 285 8.45 16.59 -9.06
N GLU A 286 7.50 17.19 -8.33
CA GLU A 286 6.15 17.47 -8.85
C GLU A 286 6.11 18.61 -9.87
N ASP A 287 7.12 19.48 -9.87
CA ASP A 287 7.34 20.51 -10.89
C ASP A 287 7.78 19.91 -12.24
N LYS A 288 8.48 18.78 -12.22
CA LYS A 288 8.87 18.02 -13.43
C LYS A 288 7.79 17.04 -13.90
N SER A 289 6.96 16.56 -12.98
CA SER A 289 5.83 15.69 -13.29
C SER A 289 4.78 15.81 -12.18
N PRO A 290 3.68 16.56 -12.40
CA PRO A 290 2.59 16.62 -11.44
C PRO A 290 1.84 15.29 -11.40
N TYR A 291 1.09 15.09 -10.32
CA TYR A 291 0.13 13.99 -10.24
C TYR A 291 -1.12 14.32 -11.07
N LEU A 292 -1.41 13.48 -12.06
CA LEU A 292 -2.49 13.64 -13.01
C LEU A 292 -3.61 12.63 -12.74
N PRO A 293 -4.88 13.05 -12.72
CA PRO A 293 -5.99 12.17 -12.40
C PRO A 293 -6.31 11.19 -13.54
N VAL A 294 -6.60 9.94 -13.17
CA VAL A 294 -6.94 8.86 -14.13
C VAL A 294 -8.23 8.13 -13.77
N ALA A 295 -8.69 8.18 -12.52
CA ALA A 295 -9.96 7.58 -12.12
C ALA A 295 -10.46 8.18 -10.80
N ARG A 296 -11.70 7.84 -10.41
CA ARG A 296 -12.25 8.12 -9.07
C ARG A 296 -12.61 6.81 -8.39
N LEU A 297 -12.31 6.69 -7.10
CA LEU A 297 -12.88 5.67 -6.23
C LEU A 297 -14.10 6.26 -5.53
N VAL A 298 -15.24 5.58 -5.62
CA VAL A 298 -16.52 6.02 -5.04
C VAL A 298 -17.04 4.92 -4.12
N VAL A 299 -17.26 5.27 -2.86
CA VAL A 299 -17.71 4.35 -1.81
C VAL A 299 -18.95 4.94 -1.15
N GLY A 300 -20.02 4.16 -1.03
CA GLY A 300 -21.22 4.56 -0.29
C GLY A 300 -21.12 4.26 1.21
N PRO A 301 -22.02 4.85 2.05
CA PRO A 301 -22.16 4.47 3.45
C PRO A 301 -22.39 2.96 3.60
N GLN A 302 -21.62 2.31 4.47
CA GLN A 302 -21.68 0.87 4.72
C GLN A 302 -20.98 0.50 6.04
N ALA A 303 -21.19 -0.73 6.50
CA ALA A 303 -20.36 -1.27 7.56
C ALA A 303 -18.95 -1.58 7.02
N SER A 304 -17.91 -0.95 7.58
CA SER A 304 -16.52 -1.27 7.23
C SER A 304 -15.91 -2.37 8.10
N TRP A 305 -16.59 -2.74 9.18
CA TRP A 305 -16.16 -3.79 10.10
C TRP A 305 -17.35 -4.49 10.74
N ASP A 306 -17.32 -5.82 10.70
CA ASP A 306 -18.21 -6.73 11.38
C ASP A 306 -17.32 -7.76 12.10
N ALA A 307 -17.43 -7.83 13.43
CA ALA A 307 -16.55 -8.67 14.25
C ALA A 307 -16.66 -10.17 13.95
N ALA A 308 -17.78 -10.63 13.39
CA ALA A 308 -17.99 -12.04 13.04
C ALA A 308 -17.52 -12.36 11.61
N ARG A 309 -17.61 -11.40 10.68
CA ARG A 309 -17.37 -11.62 9.25
C ARG A 309 -16.04 -11.06 8.75
N THR A 310 -15.71 -9.82 9.09
CA THR A 310 -14.53 -9.12 8.54
C THR A 310 -13.22 -9.84 8.82
N PRO A 311 -12.98 -10.48 9.99
CA PRO A 311 -11.78 -11.28 10.20
C PRO A 311 -11.64 -12.44 9.20
N ARG A 312 -12.73 -13.16 8.90
CA ARG A 312 -12.72 -14.28 7.94
C ARG A 312 -12.46 -13.80 6.52
N ILE A 313 -13.12 -12.71 6.12
CA ILE A 313 -12.89 -12.04 4.84
C ILE A 313 -11.42 -11.59 4.74
N ASN A 314 -10.91 -10.96 5.78
CA ASN A 314 -9.53 -10.52 5.85
C ASN A 314 -8.55 -11.71 5.77
N ASP A 315 -8.88 -12.86 6.35
CA ASP A 315 -8.06 -14.07 6.26
C ASP A 315 -8.12 -14.72 4.87
N ALA A 316 -9.21 -14.52 4.12
CA ALA A 316 -9.36 -15.06 2.78
C ALA A 316 -8.77 -14.17 1.68
N LEU A 317 -8.69 -12.86 1.92
CA LEU A 317 -8.15 -11.93 0.94
C LEU A 317 -6.62 -11.94 0.89
N ALA A 318 -6.10 -12.02 -0.33
CA ALA A 318 -4.73 -11.73 -0.69
C ALA A 318 -4.67 -10.45 -1.53
N PHE A 319 -3.62 -9.65 -1.29
CA PHE A 319 -3.27 -8.52 -2.13
C PHE A 319 -1.79 -8.64 -2.48
N SER A 320 -1.42 -8.41 -3.74
CA SER A 320 -0.03 -8.38 -4.17
C SER A 320 0.21 -7.31 -5.24
N PRO A 321 1.28 -6.51 -5.17
CA PRO A 321 1.62 -5.60 -6.27
C PRO A 321 1.89 -6.36 -7.59
N TRP A 322 2.27 -7.64 -7.51
CA TRP A 322 2.47 -8.50 -8.69
C TRP A 322 1.20 -9.22 -9.15
N HIS A 323 0.04 -8.90 -8.56
CA HIS A 323 -1.26 -9.45 -8.96
C HIS A 323 -2.02 -8.48 -9.85
N GLY A 324 -1.95 -8.67 -11.17
CA GLY A 324 -2.55 -7.70 -12.09
C GLY A 324 -2.17 -7.86 -13.55
N LEU A 325 -2.42 -6.78 -14.28
CA LEU A 325 -2.10 -6.62 -15.69
C LEU A 325 -0.59 -6.41 -15.87
N ALA A 326 -0.02 -7.00 -16.92
CA ALA A 326 1.37 -6.78 -17.33
C ALA A 326 1.64 -5.30 -17.68
N ALA A 327 0.59 -4.55 -18.06
CA ALA A 327 0.66 -3.11 -18.27
C ALA A 327 0.98 -2.32 -16.98
N HIS A 328 0.74 -2.92 -15.80
CA HIS A 328 0.99 -2.34 -14.47
C HIS A 328 2.10 -3.08 -13.71
N GLN A 329 3.07 -3.66 -14.44
CA GLN A 329 4.19 -4.40 -13.86
C GLN A 329 4.95 -3.56 -12.81
N PRO A 330 5.14 -4.05 -11.57
CA PRO A 330 5.99 -3.40 -10.59
C PRO A 330 7.46 -3.31 -11.04
N LEU A 331 8.14 -2.17 -10.85
CA LEU A 331 9.52 -1.94 -11.32
C LEU A 331 10.49 -1.59 -10.19
N GLY A 332 11.76 -1.95 -10.39
CA GLY A 332 12.86 -1.64 -9.48
C GLY A 332 13.06 -2.69 -8.38
N SER A 333 14.24 -2.68 -7.77
CA SER A 333 14.71 -3.66 -6.78
C SER A 333 13.69 -3.96 -5.68
N ILE A 334 13.09 -2.93 -5.06
CA ILE A 334 12.06 -3.09 -4.01
C ILE A 334 10.85 -3.85 -4.53
N MET A 335 10.36 -3.52 -5.73
CA MET A 335 9.20 -4.19 -6.29
C MET A 335 9.51 -5.63 -6.71
N ARG A 336 10.68 -5.90 -7.30
CA ARG A 336 11.08 -7.26 -7.67
C ARG A 336 11.15 -8.19 -6.46
N VAL A 337 11.80 -7.78 -5.36
CA VAL A 337 11.85 -8.61 -4.13
C VAL A 337 10.48 -8.77 -3.47
N ARG A 338 9.57 -7.78 -3.60
CA ARG A 338 8.20 -7.89 -3.08
C ARG A 338 7.44 -9.05 -3.72
N LYS A 339 7.76 -9.47 -4.94
CA LYS A 339 7.11 -10.64 -5.56
C LYS A 339 7.25 -11.88 -4.68
N ALA A 340 8.50 -12.30 -4.47
CA ALA A 340 8.81 -13.53 -3.77
C ALA A 340 8.46 -13.45 -2.27
N VAL A 341 8.60 -12.27 -1.64
CA VAL A 341 8.21 -12.07 -0.24
C VAL A 341 6.69 -12.18 -0.04
N TYR A 342 5.89 -11.64 -0.97
CA TYR A 342 4.43 -11.76 -0.90
C TYR A 342 3.97 -13.20 -1.13
N GLU A 343 4.56 -13.90 -2.12
CA GLU A 343 4.32 -15.32 -2.39
C GLU A 343 4.62 -16.17 -1.13
N ALA A 344 5.80 -15.98 -0.52
CA ALA A 344 6.18 -16.69 0.70
C ALA A 344 5.25 -16.38 1.89
N SER A 345 4.80 -15.12 2.05
CA SER A 345 3.84 -14.75 3.10
C SER A 345 2.47 -15.37 2.88
N GLN A 346 2.02 -15.48 1.63
CA GLN A 346 0.75 -16.11 1.29
C GLN A 346 0.81 -17.62 1.50
N GLU A 347 1.90 -18.27 1.08
CA GLU A 347 2.15 -19.70 1.33
C GLU A 347 2.21 -20.02 2.83
N PHE A 348 2.89 -19.18 3.63
CA PHE A 348 2.92 -19.35 5.08
C PHE A 348 1.52 -19.31 5.69
N ARG A 349 0.67 -18.38 5.27
CA ARG A 349 -0.72 -18.31 5.72
C ARG A 349 -1.49 -19.56 5.28
N LEU A 350 -1.44 -19.92 4.00
CA LEU A 350 -2.07 -21.13 3.46
C LEU A 350 -1.65 -22.43 4.15
N THR A 351 -0.42 -22.53 4.63
CA THR A 351 0.06 -23.76 5.28
C THR A 351 -0.32 -23.81 6.76
N ARG A 352 -0.36 -22.65 7.43
CA ARG A 352 -0.57 -22.56 8.89
C ARG A 352 -2.03 -22.37 9.31
N THR A 353 -2.85 -21.67 8.53
CA THR A 353 -4.28 -21.47 8.84
C THR A 353 -5.22 -22.38 8.06
N GLY A 354 -4.68 -23.32 7.27
CA GLY A 354 -5.44 -24.13 6.31
C GLY A 354 -5.62 -23.40 4.98
N CYS A 355 -6.67 -23.69 4.22
CA CYS A 355 -6.92 -23.02 2.92
C CYS A 355 -7.95 -21.87 3.03
N PRO A 356 -7.67 -20.73 3.70
CA PRO A 356 -8.59 -19.60 3.69
C PRO A 356 -8.39 -18.72 2.45
N LEU A 357 -7.21 -18.70 1.82
CA LEU A 357 -6.98 -17.79 0.69
C LEU A 357 -7.75 -18.25 -0.54
N HIS A 358 -8.62 -17.36 -1.02
CA HIS A 358 -9.35 -17.53 -2.26
C HIS A 358 -9.37 -16.18 -2.98
N GLU A 359 -9.00 -16.19 -4.26
CA GLU A 359 -9.15 -14.99 -5.09
C GLU A 359 -10.64 -14.83 -5.40
N PRO A 360 -11.30 -13.76 -4.92
CA PRO A 360 -12.72 -13.58 -5.16
C PRO A 360 -12.99 -13.34 -6.64
N ALA A 361 -14.05 -13.94 -7.18
CA ALA A 361 -14.46 -13.72 -8.57
C ALA A 361 -15.22 -12.40 -8.73
N ALA A 362 -15.88 -11.95 -7.66
CA ALA A 362 -16.67 -10.73 -7.63
C ALA A 362 -16.63 -10.06 -6.25
N ALA A 363 -16.94 -8.76 -6.20
CA ALA A 363 -16.86 -8.00 -4.96
C ALA A 363 -17.88 -8.44 -3.90
N ASP A 364 -19.02 -9.00 -4.31
CA ASP A 364 -20.09 -9.51 -3.46
C ASP A 364 -19.70 -10.77 -2.67
N GLU A 365 -18.68 -11.52 -3.10
CA GLU A 365 -18.09 -12.63 -2.33
C GLU A 365 -17.33 -12.17 -1.08
N VAL A 366 -17.11 -10.85 -0.95
CA VAL A 366 -16.35 -10.20 0.12
C VAL A 366 -17.27 -9.50 1.16
N SER A 367 -18.32 -10.18 1.68
CA SER A 367 -19.37 -9.59 2.61
C SER A 367 -19.74 -10.42 3.82
#